data_AF-A0A968U1Q2-F1
#
_entry.id   AF-A0A968U1Q2-F1
#
_cell.length_a   1.000
_cell.length_b   1.000
_cell.length_c   1.000
_cell.angle_alpha   90.00
_cell.angle_beta   90.00
_cell.angle_gamma   90.00
#
_symmetry.space_group_name_H-M   'P 1'
#
loop_
_entity.id
_entity.type
_entity.pdbx_description
1 polymer ?
#
loop_
_entity_poly.entity_id
_entity_poly.type
_entity_poly.pdbx_seq_one_letter_code
_entity_poly.pdbx_strand_id
1 'polypeptide(L)' 'MTAIIFAVAHAQQSCDPSYPGVCIAPAPPDLDCHNISHRRFEVRPPDPHRFDGDLDGIGCEQD' A
#
# COMPACT_ATOMS: atom_id res chain seq x y z
N MET A 1 -29.81 -10.14 11.66
CA MET A 1 -29.47 -8.71 11.47
C MET A 1 -29.13 -8.20 12.86
N THR A 2 -27.88 -8.13 13.31
CA THR A 2 -26.75 -7.43 12.71
C THR A 2 -25.50 -7.98 13.41
N ALA A 3 -24.61 -8.63 12.68
CA ALA A 3 -23.33 -9.09 13.20
C ALA A 3 -22.23 -8.41 12.39
N ILE A 4 -21.61 -7.42 13.05
CA ILE A 4 -20.17 -7.13 12.94
C ILE A 4 -19.69 -6.79 11.51
N ILE A 5 -19.95 -5.56 11.08
CA ILE A 5 -19.16 -4.89 10.03
C ILE A 5 -17.87 -4.38 10.68
N PHE A 6 -17.04 -5.31 11.15
CA PHE A 6 -15.60 -5.08 11.15
C PHE A 6 -15.13 -5.88 9.96
N ALA A 7 -14.69 -5.16 8.92
CA ALA A 7 -13.98 -5.75 7.80
C ALA A 7 -12.78 -6.50 8.38
N VAL A 8 -12.94 -7.79 8.66
CA VAL A 8 -11.82 -8.69 8.65
C VAL A 8 -11.40 -8.66 7.19
N ALA A 9 -10.43 -7.80 6.88
CA ALA A 9 -9.61 -7.92 5.71
C ALA A 9 -9.04 -9.33 5.78
N HIS A 10 -9.76 -10.28 5.19
CA HIS A 10 -9.24 -11.60 4.92
C HIS A 10 -7.99 -11.34 4.09
N ALA A 11 -6.84 -11.54 4.72
CA ALA A 11 -5.50 -11.47 4.17
C ALA A 11 -5.27 -12.55 3.11
N GLN A 12 -6.15 -12.58 2.10
CA GLN A 12 -6.02 -13.35 0.88
C GLN A 12 -5.40 -12.43 -0.18
N GLN A 13 -4.19 -11.94 0.10
CA GLN A 13 -3.12 -11.63 -0.86
C GLN A 13 -3.50 -11.00 -2.21
N SER A 14 -4.41 -10.02 -2.24
CA SER A 14 -4.51 -9.15 -3.41
C SER A 14 -3.58 -7.98 -3.17
N CYS A 15 -2.39 -8.03 -3.76
CA CYS A 15 -1.49 -6.89 -3.78
C CYS A 15 -2.24 -5.68 -4.37
N ASP A 16 -1.95 -4.49 -3.85
CA ASP A 16 -2.56 -3.27 -4.35
C ASP A 16 -2.03 -2.97 -5.78
N PRO A 17 -2.91 -2.75 -6.78
CA PRO A 17 -2.51 -2.50 -8.15
C PRO A 17 -1.70 -1.20 -8.33
N SER A 18 -1.72 -0.30 -7.33
CA SER A 18 -0.88 0.90 -7.32
C SER A 18 0.61 0.59 -7.19
N TYR A 19 0.97 -0.64 -6.76
CA TYR A 19 2.37 -1.05 -6.58
C TYR A 19 2.68 -2.32 -7.42
N PRO A 20 2.73 -2.23 -8.76
CA PRO A 20 2.80 -3.41 -9.64
C PRO A 20 4.09 -4.24 -9.51
N GLY A 21 5.15 -3.70 -8.89
CA GLY A 21 6.43 -4.39 -8.69
C GLY A 21 6.62 -5.04 -7.32
N VAL A 22 5.74 -4.75 -6.35
CA VAL A 22 5.88 -5.21 -4.97
C VAL A 22 4.52 -5.58 -4.40
N CYS A 23 4.46 -6.63 -3.58
CA CYS A 23 3.19 -6.99 -2.96
C CYS A 23 2.98 -6.21 -1.66
N ILE A 24 2.22 -5.12 -1.74
CA ILE A 24 1.77 -4.34 -0.58
C ILE A 24 0.25 -4.49 -0.48
N ALA A 25 -0.28 -4.71 0.72
CA ALA A 25 -1.71 -4.86 0.93
C ALA A 25 -2.43 -3.51 0.77
N PRO A 26 -3.69 -3.47 0.27
CA PRO A 26 -4.45 -2.22 0.18
C PRO A 26 -4.73 -1.59 1.56
N ALA A 27 -4.78 -0.26 1.62
CA ALA A 27 -5.22 0.45 2.82
C ALA A 27 -6.72 0.19 3.13
N PRO A 28 -7.15 0.16 4.41
CA PRO A 28 -6.37 0.24 5.66
C PRO A 28 -5.86 -1.13 6.18
N PRO A 29 -4.80 -1.18 7.03
CA PRO A 29 -4.12 -0.06 7.69
C PRO A 29 -3.25 0.75 6.73
N ASP A 30 -2.92 1.98 7.11
CA ASP A 30 -1.92 2.75 6.37
C ASP A 30 -0.51 2.23 6.69
N LEU A 31 0.30 2.04 5.66
CA LEU A 31 1.66 1.55 5.78
C LEU A 31 2.59 2.66 5.32
N ASP A 32 3.57 3.00 6.15
CA ASP A 32 4.65 3.92 5.78
C ASP A 32 5.88 3.15 5.27
N CYS A 33 6.83 3.86 4.65
CA CYS A 33 8.09 3.27 4.18
C CYS A 33 8.89 2.52 5.27
N HIS A 34 8.74 2.88 6.54
CA HIS A 34 9.37 2.16 7.66
C HIS A 34 8.67 0.85 8.05
N ASN A 35 7.44 0.61 7.56
CA ASN A 35 6.65 -0.60 7.86
C ASN A 35 7.02 -1.76 6.89
N ILE A 36 7.59 -1.42 5.74
CA ILE A 36 7.93 -2.36 4.67
C ILE A 36 9.44 -2.34 4.39
N SER A 37 9.96 -3.42 3.81
CA SER A 37 11.38 -3.48 3.40
C SER A 37 11.62 -3.05 1.95
N HIS A 38 10.55 -2.80 1.18
CA HIS A 38 10.65 -2.36 -0.22
C HIS A 38 11.05 -0.89 -0.29
N ARG A 39 11.92 -0.56 -1.25
CA ARG A 39 12.44 0.79 -1.52
C ARG A 39 12.50 1.02 -3.01
N ARG A 40 12.38 2.28 -3.44
CA ARG A 40 12.49 2.70 -4.85
C ARG A 40 11.70 1.79 -5.80
N PHE A 41 10.40 1.64 -5.54
CA PHE A 41 9.51 0.83 -6.37
C PHE A 41 8.52 1.71 -7.15
N GLU A 42 8.03 1.21 -8.28
CA GLU A 42 7.03 1.92 -9.09
C GLU A 42 5.73 2.12 -8.29
N VAL A 43 5.27 3.37 -8.25
CA VAL A 43 3.99 3.78 -7.66
C VAL A 43 3.09 4.32 -8.77
N ARG A 44 1.84 3.88 -8.78
CA ARG A 44 0.80 4.38 -9.70
C ARG A 44 -0.27 5.13 -8.92
N PRO A 45 -0.80 6.23 -9.47
CA PRO A 45 -1.98 6.89 -8.90
C PRO A 45 -3.25 6.01 -9.00
N PRO A 46 -4.19 6.10 -8.03
CA PRO A 46 -4.03 6.81 -6.77
C PRO A 46 -3.00 6.07 -5.89
N ASP A 47 -2.29 6.76 -5.01
CA ASP A 47 -1.31 6.17 -4.09
C ASP A 47 -1.93 6.09 -2.67
N PRO A 48 -2.66 5.00 -2.32
CA PRO A 48 -3.39 4.90 -1.06
C PRO A 48 -2.52 5.11 0.17
N HIS A 49 -1.28 4.62 0.13
CA HIS A 49 -0.31 4.71 1.24
C HIS A 49 0.60 5.93 1.16
N ARG A 50 0.53 6.70 0.07
CA ARG A 50 1.33 7.92 -0.10
C ARG A 50 2.84 7.64 -0.01
N PHE A 51 3.29 6.50 -0.54
CA PHE A 51 4.70 6.15 -0.61
C PHE A 51 5.50 7.06 -1.55
N ASP A 52 4.83 7.66 -2.55
CA ASP A 52 5.38 8.62 -3.50
C ASP A 52 4.87 10.02 -3.15
N GLY A 53 5.65 10.73 -2.32
CA GLY A 53 5.26 12.03 -1.77
C GLY A 53 5.49 13.20 -2.73
N ASP A 54 6.45 13.07 -3.64
CA ASP A 54 6.85 14.06 -4.63
C ASP A 54 6.25 13.80 -6.03
N LEU A 55 5.56 12.66 -6.20
CA LEU A 55 4.76 12.28 -7.37
C LEU A 55 5.59 12.05 -8.62
N ASP A 56 6.80 11.52 -8.46
CA ASP A 56 7.70 11.19 -9.56
C ASP A 56 7.48 9.77 -10.12
N GLY A 57 6.61 8.98 -9.47
CA GLY A 57 6.29 7.60 -9.79
C GLY A 57 7.13 6.56 -9.03
N ILE A 58 7.97 6.99 -8.08
CA ILE A 58 8.87 6.13 -7.31
C ILE A 58 8.61 6.28 -5.81
N GLY A 59 8.11 5.21 -5.19
CA GLY A 59 7.81 5.18 -3.77
C GLY A 59 9.02 4.83 -2.89
N CYS A 60 9.06 5.43 -1.69
CA CYS A 60 10.06 5.15 -0.65
C CYS A 60 11.50 5.25 -1.18
N GLU A 61 11.81 6.38 -1.82
CA GLU A 61 13.13 6.69 -2.36
C GLU A 61 14.18 6.98 -1.28
N GLN A 62 13.75 7.59 -0.18
CA GLN A 62 14.55 7.97 0.97
C GLN A 62 14.08 7.16 2.18
N ASP A 63 15.03 6.59 2.92
CA ASP A 63 14.77 5.83 4.14
C ASP A 63 14.25 6.73 5.28
#